data_AF-A0A819MWH1-F1
#
_entry.id   AF-A0A819MWH1-F1
#
_cell.length_a   1.000
_cell.length_b   1.000
_cell.length_c   1.000
_cell.angle_alpha   90.00
_cell.angle_beta   90.00
_cell.angle_gamma   90.00
#
_symmetry.space_group_name_H-M   'P 1'
#
loop_
_entity.id
_entity.type
_entity.pdbx_description
1 polymer ?
#
loop_
_entity_poly.entity_id
_entity_poly.type
_entity_poly.pdbx_seq_one_letter_code
_entity_poly.pdbx_strand_id
1 'polypeptide(L)'
;MKKNLGSFDLSIDAGSFTESEVIVLLGENGTGKTTLIQMLAGKLEPDNGVEMPHMNISYKPQKISPKFTGTVRDLLHAKIGETMFLPQFQTDVSRPLQIDKIIDKQVHL
;
A
#
# COMPACT_ATOMS: atom_id res chain seq x y z
N MET A 1 15.13 -7.03 -12.67
CA MET A 1 14.18 -6.03 -13.19
C MET A 1 14.90 -4.71 -13.37
N LYS A 2 14.54 -3.89 -14.36
CA LYS A 2 15.13 -2.58 -14.58
C LYS A 2 14.07 -1.49 -14.80
N LYS A 3 14.37 -0.28 -14.32
CA LYS A 3 13.57 0.92 -14.57
C LYS A 3 14.46 2.14 -14.75
N ASN A 4 14.32 2.82 -15.88
CA ASN A 4 14.87 4.14 -16.15
C ASN A 4 13.77 5.21 -15.98
N LEU A 5 14.12 6.28 -15.26
CA LEU A 5 13.29 7.46 -15.06
C LEU A 5 14.11 8.71 -15.39
N GLY A 6 14.56 8.81 -16.65
CA GLY A 6 15.39 9.92 -17.11
C GLY A 6 16.82 9.81 -16.57
N SER A 7 17.17 10.65 -15.60
CA SER A 7 18.51 10.67 -14.98
C SER A 7 18.68 9.63 -13.86
N PHE A 8 17.66 8.80 -13.61
CA PHE A 8 17.65 7.81 -12.55
C PHE A 8 17.50 6.41 -13.13
N ASP A 9 18.43 5.52 -12.79
CA ASP A 9 18.42 4.12 -13.18
C ASP A 9 18.29 3.23 -11.94
N LEU A 10 17.26 2.39 -11.92
CA LEU A 10 17.02 1.38 -10.91
C LEU A 10 17.25 -0.01 -11.51
N SER A 11 18.20 -0.74 -10.94
CA SER A 11 18.41 -2.16 -11.20
C SER A 11 18.06 -2.97 -9.96
N ILE A 12 17.29 -4.03 -10.14
CA ILE A 12 16.83 -4.91 -9.07
C ILE A 12 17.26 -6.33 -9.42
N ASP A 13 18.04 -6.92 -8.53
CA ASP A 13 18.44 -8.32 -8.61
C ASP A 13 17.29 -9.24 -8.23
N ALA A 14 17.35 -10.48 -8.72
CA ALA A 14 16.34 -11.47 -8.39
C ALA A 14 16.38 -11.82 -6.89
N GLY A 15 15.20 -12.00 -6.31
CA GLY A 15 15.01 -12.47 -4.94
C GLY A 15 13.77 -13.34 -4.86
N SER A 16 13.52 -13.89 -3.66
CA SER A 16 12.34 -14.71 -3.37
C SER A 16 11.52 -14.10 -2.24
N PHE A 17 10.23 -14.39 -2.26
CA PHE A 17 9.28 -14.09 -1.19
C PHE A 17 8.72 -15.42 -0.71
N THR A 18 8.57 -15.60 0.61
CA THR A 18 7.83 -16.74 1.14
C THR A 18 6.60 -16.29 1.94
N GLU A 19 5.69 -17.23 2.20
CA GLU A 19 4.45 -16.92 2.91
C GLU A 19 4.75 -16.47 4.35
N SER A 20 3.95 -15.52 4.84
CA SER A 20 4.04 -15.00 6.21
C SER A 20 5.37 -14.28 6.55
N GLU A 21 6.10 -13.82 5.55
CA GLU A 21 7.31 -13.00 5.75
C GLU A 21 7.02 -11.50 5.78
N VAL A 22 7.84 -10.79 6.56
CA VAL A 22 7.92 -9.32 6.53
C VAL A 22 9.29 -8.93 6.00
N ILE A 23 9.30 -8.28 4.84
CA ILE A 23 10.54 -7.79 4.20
C ILE A 23 10.69 -6.30 4.46
N VAL A 24 11.85 -5.92 4.98
CA VAL A 24 12.21 -4.52 5.27
C VAL A 24 13.05 -3.96 4.11
N LEU A 25 12.57 -2.87 3.50
CA LEU A 25 13.32 -2.12 2.50
C LEU A 25 14.07 -0.95 3.16
N LEU A 26 15.40 -1.01 3.18
CA LEU A 26 16.27 0.03 3.74
C LEU A 26 16.99 0.81 2.63
N GLY A 27 17.49 2.00 2.98
CA GLY A 27 18.28 2.87 2.10
C GLY A 27 17.80 4.32 2.13
N GLU A 28 18.60 5.23 1.59
CA GLU A 28 18.33 6.67 1.60
C GLU A 28 17.16 7.09 0.70
N ASN A 29 16.64 8.30 0.88
CA ASN A 29 15.64 8.85 -0.04
C ASN A 29 16.24 8.96 -1.45
N GLY A 30 15.48 8.55 -2.47
CA GLY A 30 15.95 8.55 -3.85
C GLY A 30 16.57 7.23 -4.32
N THR A 31 16.78 6.23 -3.44
CA THR A 31 17.33 4.91 -3.86
C THR A 31 16.36 4.01 -4.64
N GLY A 32 15.16 4.49 -4.97
CA GLY A 32 14.19 3.72 -5.77
C GLY A 32 13.24 2.80 -5.00
N LYS A 33 13.23 2.83 -3.65
CA LYS A 33 12.31 2.00 -2.83
C LYS A 33 10.83 2.18 -3.22
N THR A 34 10.37 3.43 -3.33
CA THR A 34 8.98 3.71 -3.73
C THR A 34 8.70 3.24 -5.16
N THR A 35 9.68 3.38 -6.06
CA THR A 35 9.61 2.90 -7.45
C THR A 35 9.46 1.38 -7.50
N LEU A 36 10.25 0.63 -6.72
CA LEU A 36 10.12 -0.82 -6.58
C LEU A 36 8.72 -1.22 -6.10
N ILE A 37 8.21 -0.59 -5.04
CA ILE A 37 6.86 -0.89 -4.52
C ILE A 37 5.78 -0.59 -5.57
N GLN A 38 5.92 0.51 -6.34
CA GLN A 38 4.97 0.83 -7.41
C GLN A 38 4.99 -0.21 -8.54
N MET A 39 6.16 -0.74 -8.89
CA MET A 39 6.26 -1.81 -9.88
C MET A 39 5.64 -3.12 -9.37
N LEU A 40 5.94 -3.51 -8.13
CA LEU A 40 5.30 -4.67 -7.50
C LEU A 40 3.77 -4.50 -7.43
N ALA A 41 3.29 -3.30 -7.11
CA ALA A 41 1.87 -2.96 -7.05
C ALA A 41 1.18 -2.84 -8.43
N GLY A 42 1.89 -3.10 -9.54
CA GLY A 42 1.35 -2.98 -10.90
C GLY A 42 1.02 -1.54 -11.33
N LYS A 43 1.54 -0.53 -10.62
CA LYS A 43 1.32 0.90 -10.92
C LYS A 43 2.37 1.49 -11.85
N LEU A 44 3.47 0.77 -12.05
CA LEU A 44 4.56 1.15 -12.91
C LEU A 44 5.10 -0.10 -13.60
N GLU A 45 5.22 -0.08 -14.92
CA GLU A 45 5.77 -1.23 -15.65
C GLU A 45 7.30 -1.19 -15.67
N PRO A 46 7.98 -2.33 -15.53
CA PRO A 46 9.42 -2.43 -15.71
C PRO A 46 9.80 -2.33 -17.19
N ASP A 47 10.93 -1.71 -17.50
CA ASP A 47 11.30 -1.43 -18.90
C ASP A 47 11.85 -2.67 -19.62
N ASN A 48 12.30 -3.66 -18.86
CA ASN A 48 12.87 -4.89 -19.41
C ASN A 48 11.83 -6.00 -19.61
N GLY A 49 10.53 -5.68 -19.65
CA GLY A 49 9.45 -6.59 -20.03
C GLY A 49 9.19 -7.74 -19.06
N VAL A 50 9.63 -7.62 -17.80
CA VAL A 50 9.39 -8.65 -16.77
C VAL A 50 7.93 -8.60 -16.36
N GLU A 51 7.19 -9.68 -16.61
CA GLU A 51 5.83 -9.82 -16.12
C GLU A 51 5.82 -10.01 -14.59
N MET A 52 4.99 -9.22 -13.91
CA MET A 52 4.75 -9.39 -12.48
C MET A 52 3.66 -10.42 -12.25
N PRO A 53 3.79 -11.30 -11.22
CA PRO A 53 2.74 -12.24 -10.90
C PRO A 53 1.46 -11.49 -10.50
N HIS A 54 0.31 -12.02 -10.91
CA HIS A 54 -0.98 -11.51 -10.49
C HIS A 54 -1.16 -11.75 -8.99
N MET A 55 -1.13 -10.67 -8.20
CA MET A 55 -1.32 -10.69 -6.75
C MET A 55 -2.38 -9.67 -6.35
N ASN A 56 -3.16 -10.01 -5.32
CA ASN A 56 -4.04 -9.04 -4.66
C ASN A 56 -3.21 -8.18 -3.70
N ILE A 57 -2.90 -6.96 -4.11
CA ILE A 57 -1.97 -6.09 -3.40
C ILE A 57 -2.74 -5.01 -2.63
N SER A 58 -2.55 -4.97 -1.32
CA SER A 58 -2.93 -3.82 -0.50
C SER A 58 -1.79 -2.80 -0.48
N TYR A 59 -2.03 -1.60 -1.00
CA TYR A 59 -1.02 -0.56 -1.15
C TYR A 59 -1.39 0.72 -0.40
N LYS A 60 -0.51 1.14 0.51
CA LYS A 60 -0.61 2.43 1.22
C LYS A 60 0.36 3.45 0.59
N PRO A 61 -0.13 4.50 -0.08
CA PRO A 61 0.74 5.52 -0.67
C PRO A 61 1.45 6.35 0.41
N GLN A 62 2.65 6.84 0.09
CA GLN A 62 3.43 7.70 0.98
C GLN A 62 2.78 9.09 1.15
N LYS A 63 2.17 9.63 0.09
CA LYS A 63 1.34 10.86 0.15
C LYS A 63 -0.12 10.48 0.07
N ILE A 64 -0.91 10.88 1.07
CA ILE A 64 -2.34 10.62 1.12
C ILE A 64 -3.06 11.86 0.61
N SER A 65 -3.84 11.70 -0.45
CA SER A 65 -4.78 12.70 -0.92
C SER A 65 -6.15 12.03 -0.99
N PRO A 66 -7.04 12.28 -0.01
CA PRO A 66 -8.33 11.62 0.02
C PRO A 66 -9.14 12.02 -1.22
N LYS A 67 -9.61 11.01 -1.95
CA LYS A 67 -10.52 11.16 -3.12
C LYS A 67 -11.91 10.56 -2.85
N PHE A 68 -12.14 10.11 -1.63
CA PHE A 68 -13.40 9.49 -1.24
C PHE A 68 -14.36 10.56 -0.73
N THR A 69 -15.61 10.53 -1.18
CA THR A 69 -16.67 11.41 -0.69
C THR A 69 -17.54 10.63 0.28
N GLY A 70 -17.64 11.10 1.53
CA GLY A 70 -18.36 10.43 2.61
C GLY A 70 -17.52 10.36 3.88
N THR A 71 -18.04 9.62 4.86
CA THR A 71 -17.41 9.46 6.18
C THR A 71 -16.33 8.37 6.18
N VAL A 72 -15.53 8.34 7.25
CA VAL A 72 -14.58 7.24 7.49
C VAL A 72 -15.31 5.90 7.58
N ARG A 73 -16.53 5.87 8.15
CA ARG A 73 -17.41 4.69 8.18
C ARG A 73 -17.73 4.20 6.79
N ASP A 74 -18.18 5.09 5.91
CA ASP A 74 -18.53 4.76 4.53
C ASP A 74 -17.31 4.20 3.78
N LEU A 75 -16.14 4.80 3.98
CA LEU A 75 -14.89 4.34 3.38
C LEU A 75 -14.49 2.94 3.86
N LEU A 76 -14.53 2.68 5.18
CA LEU A 76 -14.18 1.38 5.74
C LEU A 76 -15.17 0.32 5.30
N HIS A 77 -16.47 0.60 5.37
CA HIS A 77 -17.50 -0.32 4.88
C HIS A 77 -17.33 -0.63 3.38
N ALA A 78 -17.02 0.38 2.56
CA ALA A 78 -16.77 0.17 1.13
C ALA A 78 -15.50 -0.64 0.81
N LYS A 79 -14.52 -0.70 1.72
CA LYS A 79 -13.23 -1.38 1.47
C LYS A 79 -13.08 -2.73 2.14
N ILE A 80 -13.62 -2.88 3.35
CA ILE A 80 -13.47 -4.08 4.16
C ILE A 80 -14.82 -4.65 4.64
N GLY A 81 -15.93 -3.97 4.38
CA GLY A 81 -17.28 -4.42 4.71
C GLY A 81 -17.42 -4.80 6.18
N GLU A 82 -18.06 -5.93 6.44
CA GLU A 82 -18.30 -6.47 7.79
C GLU A 82 -17.02 -6.82 8.56
N THR A 83 -15.86 -6.93 7.89
CA THR A 83 -14.56 -7.15 8.54
C THR A 83 -14.28 -6.10 9.61
N MET A 84 -14.78 -4.87 9.42
CA MET A 84 -14.61 -3.79 10.39
C MET A 84 -15.25 -4.08 11.75
N PHE A 85 -16.26 -4.95 11.82
CA PHE A 85 -16.95 -5.30 13.05
C PHE A 85 -16.41 -6.56 13.73
N LEU A 86 -15.44 -7.25 13.10
CA LEU A 86 -14.85 -8.44 13.69
C LEU A 86 -14.11 -8.10 14.99
N PRO A 87 -14.25 -8.92 16.06
CA PRO A 87 -13.58 -8.68 17.34
C PRO A 87 -12.06 -8.51 17.21
N GLN A 88 -11.43 -9.24 16.28
CA GLN A 88 -10.01 -9.13 16.01
C GLN A 88 -9.65 -7.76 15.42
N PHE A 89 -10.41 -7.28 14.43
CA PHE A 89 -10.19 -5.96 13.83
C PHE A 89 -10.44 -4.84 14.85
N GLN A 90 -11.41 -5.02 15.75
CA GLN A 90 -11.68 -4.10 16.83
C GLN A 90 -10.51 -4.00 17.82
N THR A 91 -9.93 -5.14 18.18
CA THR A 91 -8.85 -5.25 19.17
C THR A 91 -7.51 -4.80 18.60
N ASP A 92 -7.19 -5.19 17.37
CA ASP A 92 -5.86 -4.96 16.78
C ASP A 92 -5.74 -3.64 16.03
N VAL A 93 -6.87 -3.12 15.50
CA VAL A 93 -6.86 -1.95 14.60
C VAL A 93 -7.71 -0.81 15.14
N SER A 94 -8.99 -1.05 15.40
CA SER A 94 -9.94 0.06 15.68
C SER A 94 -9.66 0.76 16.99
N ARG A 95 -9.50 0.02 18.09
CA ARG A 95 -9.21 0.60 19.41
C ARG A 95 -7.81 1.23 19.47
N PRO A 96 -6.72 0.58 19.02
CA PRO A 96 -5.38 1.17 19.09
C PRO A 96 -5.24 2.46 18.27
N LEU A 97 -5.86 2.51 17.08
CA LEU A 97 -5.84 3.69 16.22
C LEU A 97 -6.97 4.69 16.53
N GLN A 98 -7.81 4.40 17.54
CA GLN A 98 -8.93 5.22 17.97
C GLN A 98 -9.90 5.57 16.83
N ILE A 99 -10.17 4.59 15.96
CA ILE A 99 -11.02 4.77 14.77
C ILE A 99 -12.42 5.25 15.16
N ASP A 100 -12.96 4.81 16.30
CA ASP A 100 -14.27 5.24 16.82
C ASP A 100 -14.38 6.76 16.98
N LYS A 101 -13.27 7.47 17.23
CA LYS A 101 -13.26 8.94 17.37
C LYS A 101 -13.39 9.68 16.04
N ILE A 102 -13.13 9.00 14.93
CA ILE A 102 -13.14 9.58 13.59
C ILE A 102 -14.15 8.91 12.66
N ILE A 103 -14.84 7.84 13.11
CA ILE A 103 -15.66 6.98 12.26
C ILE A 103 -16.76 7.74 11.53
N ASP A 104 -17.38 8.73 12.18
CA ASP A 104 -18.45 9.54 11.58
C ASP A 104 -17.94 10.87 11.00
N LYS A 105 -16.62 11.12 11.01
CA LYS A 105 -16.03 12.31 10.38
C LYS A 105 -15.99 12.12 8.87
N GLN A 106 -16.19 13.23 8.16
CA GLN A 106 -15.96 13.27 6.72
C GLN A 106 -14.49 12.99 6.40
N VAL A 107 -14.26 12.28 5.29
CA VAL A 107 -12.93 12.10 4.72
C VAL A 107 -12.55 13.40 4.00
N HIS A 108 -12.17 14.40 4.79
CA HIS A 108 -11.68 15.71 4.35
C HIS A 108 -10.32 15.99 5.01
N LEU A 109 -9.50 16.82 4.36
CA LEU A 109 -8.27 17.35 4.95
C LEU A 109 -8.61 18.43 5.98
#